data_AF-A0A923DEE7-F1
#
_entry.id   AF-A0A923DEE7-F1
#
_cell.length_a   1.000
_cell.length_b   1.000
_cell.length_c   1.000
_cell.angle_alpha   90.00
_cell.angle_beta   90.00
_cell.angle_gamma   90.00
#
_symmetry.space_group_name_H-M   'P 1'
#
loop_
_entity.id
_entity.type
_entity.pdbx_description
1 polymer ?
#
loop_
_entity_poly.entity_id
_entity_poly.type
_entity_poly.pdbx_seq_one_letter_code
_entity_poly.pdbx_strand_id
1 'polypeptide(L)'
;MKLRVPKELSDKQIEEFQRIYKERFGKDISREDAIEEGLSLIRSIALIIDKDDHSREQKPSILKGSTLIFNSLRKQSSELMKTVNND
;
A
#
# COMPACT_ATOMS: atom_id res chain seq x y z
N MET A 1 6.41 -1.31 -4.02
CA MET A 1 5.93 -2.66 -3.70
C MET A 1 5.32 -3.26 -4.95
N LYS A 2 5.97 -4.26 -5.57
CA LYS A 2 5.37 -4.95 -6.73
C LYS A 2 4.23 -5.85 -6.26
N LEU A 3 3.01 -5.55 -6.63
CA LEU A 3 1.85 -6.43 -6.38
C LEU A 3 1.98 -7.70 -7.23
N ARG A 4 1.90 -8.86 -6.58
CA ARG A 4 1.80 -10.14 -7.30
C ARG A 4 0.36 -10.33 -7.73
N VAL A 5 0.13 -10.28 -9.04
CA VAL A 5 -1.17 -10.59 -9.63
C VAL A 5 -1.32 -12.12 -9.74
N PRO A 6 -2.40 -12.71 -9.18
CA PRO A 6 -2.66 -14.13 -9.31
C PRO A 6 -2.99 -14.50 -10.76
N LYS A 7 -2.59 -15.71 -11.17
CA LYS A 7 -2.91 -16.25 -12.50
C LYS A 7 -4.27 -16.96 -12.53
N GLU A 8 -4.74 -17.41 -11.37
CA GLU A 8 -5.94 -18.24 -11.19
C GLU A 8 -6.67 -17.80 -9.92
N LEU A 9 -7.97 -18.11 -9.84
CA LEU A 9 -8.81 -17.89 -8.66
C LEU A 9 -9.13 -19.23 -8.00
N SER A 10 -9.17 -19.25 -6.67
CA SER A 10 -9.71 -20.38 -5.93
C SER A 10 -11.23 -20.47 -6.06
N ASP A 11 -11.80 -21.66 -5.86
CA ASP A 11 -13.25 -21.90 -5.89
C ASP A 11 -14.02 -20.90 -5.02
N LYS A 12 -13.53 -20.67 -3.79
CA LYS A 12 -14.15 -19.71 -2.86
C LYS A 12 -14.15 -18.28 -3.40
N GLN A 13 -13.11 -17.88 -4.11
CA GLN A 13 -13.04 -16.55 -4.71
C GLN A 13 -13.97 -16.42 -5.91
N ILE A 14 -14.12 -17.49 -6.69
CA ILE A 14 -15.04 -17.55 -7.82
C ILE A 14 -16.48 -17.45 -7.30
N GLU A 15 -16.85 -18.27 -6.31
CA GLU A 15 -18.18 -18.25 -5.68
C GLU A 15 -18.51 -16.89 -5.07
N GLU A 16 -17.54 -16.28 -4.37
CA GLU A 16 -17.73 -14.96 -3.77
C GLU A 16 -17.91 -13.87 -4.84
N PHE A 17 -17.15 -13.94 -5.94
CA PHE A 17 -17.31 -13.01 -7.05
C PHE A 17 -18.69 -13.14 -7.69
N GLN A 18 -19.16 -14.37 -7.94
CA GLN A 18 -20.51 -14.62 -8.46
C GLN A 18 -21.60 -14.08 -7.51
N ARG A 19 -21.45 -14.31 -6.20
CA ARG A 19 -22.36 -13.81 -5.17
C ARG A 19 -22.46 -12.28 -5.20
N ILE A 20 -21.31 -11.60 -5.21
CA ILE A 20 -21.25 -10.13 -5.26
C ILE A 20 -21.85 -9.62 -6.58
N TYR A 21 -21.54 -10.27 -7.70
CA TYR A 21 -22.08 -9.86 -9.01
C TYR A 21 -23.60 -9.92 -9.02
N LYS A 22 -24.18 -11.01 -8.50
CA LYS A 22 -25.63 -11.16 -8.35
C LYS A 22 -26.22 -10.09 -7.45
N GLU A 23 -25.62 -9.85 -6.29
CA GLU A 23 -26.09 -8.85 -5.33
C GLU A 23 -26.08 -7.43 -5.92
N ARG A 24 -25.07 -7.09 -6.72
CA ARG A 24 -24.87 -5.74 -7.25
C ARG A 24 -25.59 -5.46 -8.57
N PHE A 25 -25.74 -6.48 -9.41
CA PHE A 25 -26.27 -6.32 -10.77
C PHE A 25 -27.55 -7.14 -11.03
N GLY A 26 -27.97 -7.97 -10.07
CA GLY A 26 -29.15 -8.82 -10.22
C GLY A 26 -29.00 -9.93 -11.26
N LYS A 27 -27.76 -10.28 -11.64
CA LYS A 27 -27.45 -11.26 -12.67
C LYS A 27 -26.58 -12.38 -12.12
N ASP A 28 -26.96 -13.62 -12.40
CA ASP A 28 -26.10 -14.78 -12.23
C ASP A 28 -25.13 -14.84 -13.43
N ILE A 29 -23.87 -15.17 -13.16
CA ILE A 29 -22.82 -15.33 -14.19
C ILE A 29 -22.23 -16.73 -14.13
N SER A 30 -21.73 -17.23 -15.26
CA SER A 30 -21.09 -18.55 -15.30
C SER A 30 -19.80 -18.55 -14.49
N ARG A 31 -19.27 -19.75 -14.24
CA ARG A 31 -17.99 -19.92 -13.55
C ARG A 31 -16.85 -19.36 -14.41
N GLU A 32 -16.92 -19.59 -15.70
CA GLU A 32 -15.97 -19.11 -16.71
C GLU A 32 -15.94 -17.58 -16.75
N ASP A 33 -17.12 -16.94 -16.80
CA ASP A 33 -17.24 -15.48 -16.77
C ASP A 33 -16.67 -14.90 -15.46
N ALA A 34 -16.97 -15.54 -14.33
CA ALA A 34 -16.44 -15.11 -13.03
C ALA A 34 -14.90 -15.18 -12.95
N ILE A 35 -14.29 -16.20 -13.58
CA ILE A 35 -12.84 -16.32 -13.68
C ILE A 35 -12.26 -15.22 -14.55
N GLU A 36 -12.81 -15.03 -15.75
CA GLU A 36 -12.30 -14.05 -16.71
C GLU A 36 -12.43 -12.62 -16.19
N GLU A 37 -13.64 -12.23 -15.77
CA GLU A 37 -13.92 -10.88 -15.28
C GLU A 37 -13.22 -10.61 -13.95
N GLY A 38 -13.20 -11.59 -13.04
CA GLY A 38 -12.54 -11.46 -11.74
C GLY A 38 -11.01 -11.25 -11.87
N LEU A 39 -10.35 -12.01 -12.75
CA LEU A 39 -8.92 -11.81 -13.02
C LEU A 39 -8.65 -10.47 -13.72
N SER A 40 -9.53 -10.05 -14.63
CA SER A 40 -9.43 -8.75 -15.31
C SER A 40 -9.52 -7.58 -14.32
N LEU A 41 -10.43 -7.66 -13.35
CA LEU A 41 -10.56 -6.67 -12.28
C LEU A 41 -9.29 -6.57 -11.44
N ILE A 42 -8.74 -7.71 -10.98
CA ILE A 42 -7.52 -7.72 -10.15
C ILE A 42 -6.33 -7.11 -10.92
N ARG A 43 -6.19 -7.44 -12.21
CA ARG A 43 -5.16 -6.86 -13.09
C ARG A 43 -5.30 -5.35 -13.19
N SER A 44 -6.53 -4.87 -13.38
CA SER A 44 -6.82 -3.44 -13.51
C SER A 44 -6.48 -2.66 -12.24
N ILE A 45 -6.87 -3.19 -11.07
CA ILE A 45 -6.55 -2.58 -9.77
C ILE A 45 -5.03 -2.58 -9.53
N ALA A 46 -4.33 -3.67 -9.87
CA ALA A 46 -2.89 -3.76 -9.69
C ALA A 46 -2.15 -2.68 -10.51
N LEU A 47 -2.60 -2.38 -11.74
CA LEU A 47 -2.02 -1.33 -12.56
C LEU A 47 -2.21 0.08 -11.97
N ILE A 48 -3.32 0.32 -11.27
CA ILE A 48 -3.58 1.61 -10.60
C ILE A 48 -2.67 1.74 -9.38
N ILE A 49 -2.61 0.72 -8.53
CA ILE A 49 -1.81 0.76 -7.30
C ILE A 49 -0.31 0.87 -7.61
N ASP A 50 0.19 0.18 -8.65
CA ASP A 50 1.61 0.25 -9.03
C ASP A 50 1.99 1.65 -9.53
N LYS A 51 1.08 2.34 -10.23
CA LYS A 51 1.29 3.74 -10.66
C LYS A 51 1.32 4.72 -9.50
N ASP A 52 0.47 4.51 -8.49
CA ASP A 52 0.43 5.38 -7.31
C ASP A 52 1.69 5.22 -6.43
N ASP A 53 2.34 4.05 -6.43
CA ASP A 53 3.55 3.83 -5.64
C ASP A 53 4.79 4.56 -6.21
N HIS A 54 4.84 4.77 -7.53
CA HIS A 54 5.87 5.60 -8.16
C HIS A 54 5.77 7.10 -7.81
N SER A 55 4.64 7.55 -7.23
CA SER A 55 4.48 8.91 -6.73
C SER A 55 5.02 9.11 -5.30
N ARG A 56 5.34 8.02 -4.57
CA ARG A 56 5.84 8.08 -3.18
C ARG A 56 7.36 7.97 -3.04
N GLU A 57 8.08 7.51 -4.07
CA GLU A 57 9.54 7.35 -4.03
C GLU A 57 10.36 8.59 -4.43
N GLN A 58 9.73 9.73 -4.70
CA GLN A 58 10.43 11.02 -4.83
C GLN A 58 10.20 11.92 -3.61
N LYS A 59 10.61 11.46 -2.42
CA LYS A 59 11.05 12.41 -1.40
C LYS A 59 12.50 12.78 -1.74
N PRO A 60 12.78 13.99 -2.25
CA PRO A 60 14.16 14.37 -2.50
C PRO A 60 14.94 14.30 -1.19
N SER A 61 16.18 13.83 -1.30
CA SER A 61 17.20 13.60 -0.27
C SER A 61 17.63 14.83 0.54
N ILE A 62 16.80 15.87 0.60
CA ILE A 62 16.96 17.09 1.39
C ILE A 62 16.99 16.78 2.91
N LEU A 63 16.51 15.61 3.32
CA LEU A 63 16.45 15.25 4.74
C LEU A 63 17.79 14.87 5.39
N LYS A 64 18.90 14.77 4.65
CA LYS A 64 20.21 14.46 5.27
C LYS A 64 20.74 15.65 6.08
N GLY A 65 20.59 16.88 5.56
CA GLY A 65 21.01 18.10 6.26
C GLY A 65 20.15 18.40 7.50
N SER A 66 18.83 18.26 7.37
CA SER A 66 17.91 18.49 8.50
C SER A 66 18.06 17.45 9.61
N THR A 67 18.34 16.18 9.27
CA THR A 67 18.60 15.14 10.29
C THR A 67 19.83 15.45 11.13
N LEU A 68 20.89 16.00 10.51
CA LEU A 68 22.09 16.42 11.25
C LEU A 68 21.79 17.58 12.21
N ILE A 69 21.01 18.57 11.77
CA ILE A 69 20.60 19.69 12.64
C ILE A 69 19.72 19.22 13.79
N PHE A 70 18.71 18.39 13.53
CA PHE A 70 17.85 17.84 14.58
C PHE A 70 18.62 17.00 15.60
N ASN A 71 19.57 16.18 15.16
CA ASN A 71 20.40 15.38 16.07
C ASN A 71 21.37 16.26 16.89
N SER A 72 21.93 17.31 16.28
CA SER A 72 22.79 18.27 16.99
C SER A 72 22.03 19.03 18.07
N LEU A 73 20.82 19.53 17.75
CA LEU A 73 19.93 20.21 18.71
C LEU A 73 19.50 19.28 19.85
N ARG A 74 19.17 18.01 19.54
CA ARG A 74 18.81 17.01 20.56
C ARG A 74 19.98 16.72 21.51
N LYS A 75 21.20 16.66 20.99
CA LYS A 75 22.40 16.44 21.79
C LYS A 75 22.67 17.62 22.73
N GLN A 76 22.60 18.85 22.23
CA GLN A 76 22.77 20.06 23.05
C GLN A 76 21.72 20.16 24.18
N SER A 77 20.45 19.87 23.88
CA SER A 77 19.39 19.87 24.89
C SER A 77 19.60 18.80 25.96
N SER A 78 20.07 17.60 25.58
CA SER A 78 20.43 16.53 26.52
C SER A 78 21.60 16.91 27.44
N GLU A 79 22.60 17.61 26.92
CA GLU A 79 23.75 18.08 27.70
C GLU A 79 23.35 19.19 28.68
N LEU A 80 22.52 20.14 28.25
CA LEU A 80 21.96 21.20 29.12
C LEU A 80 21.10 20.63 30.27
N MET A 81 20.33 19.57 30.00
CA MET A 81 19.52 18.92 31.03
C MET A 81 20.37 18.15 32.06
N LYS A 82 21.58 17.71 31.69
CA LYS A 82 22.50 17.03 32.63
C LYS A 82 23.24 18.01 33.53
N THR A 83 23.50 19.22 33.07
CA THR A 83 24.15 20.27 33.87
C THR A 83 23.21 20.90 34.89
N VAL A 84 21.90 20.93 34.61
CA VAL A 84 20.89 21.51 35.52
C VAL A 84 20.54 20.58 36.70
N ASN A 85 20.83 19.28 36.60
CA ASN A 85 20.48 18.29 37.63
C ASN A 85 21.66 17.88 38.54
N ASN A 86 22.80 18.61 38.47
CA ASN A 86 24.02 18.30 39.21
C ASN A 86 24.48 19.42 40.17
N ASP A 87 23.59 20.37 40.51
CA ASP A 87 23.75 21.32 41.61
C ASP A 87 22.75 21.02 42.73
#